data_AF-A0A157ZB69-F1
#
_entry.id   AF-A0A157ZB69-F1
#
_cell.length_a   1.000
_cell.length_b   1.000
_cell.length_c   1.000
_cell.angle_alpha   90.00
_cell.angle_beta   90.00
_cell.angle_gamma   90.00
#
_symmetry.space_group_name_H-M   'P 1'
#
loop_
_entity.id
_entity.type
_entity.pdbx_description
1 polymer ?
#
loop_
_entity_poly.entity_id
_entity_poly.type
_entity_poly.pdbx_seq_one_letter_code
_entity_poly.pdbx_strand_id
1 'polypeptide(L)'
;MRYAFQFRGLRTRHFVFVATVRSDAEPKPSNEIARCGWLQLQELGEMQASVPTKGIAEIFLRQARGGRGIPLKEVLAIAAA
;
A
#
# COMPACT_ATOMS: atom_id res chain seq x y z
N MET A 1 -10.64 6.91 3.56
CA MET A 1 -9.40 6.25 4.02
C MET A 1 -9.77 5.29 5.15
N ARG A 2 -9.25 4.05 5.16
CA ARG A 2 -9.52 3.04 6.19
C ARG A 2 -8.23 2.46 6.73
N TYR A 3 -8.15 2.23 8.04
CA TYR A 3 -7.01 1.58 8.67
C TYR A 3 -6.91 0.11 8.21
N ALA A 4 -5.69 -0.33 7.88
CA ALA A 4 -5.42 -1.71 7.49
C ALA A 4 -4.69 -2.46 8.60
N PHE A 5 -3.47 -2.02 8.93
CA PHE A 5 -2.65 -2.63 9.98
C PHE A 5 -1.53 -1.68 10.42
N GLN A 6 -0.81 -2.07 11.46
CA GLN A 6 0.41 -1.39 11.90
C GLN A 6 1.63 -2.24 11.52
N PHE A 7 2.69 -1.57 11.07
CA PHE A 7 3.99 -2.18 10.81
C PHE A 7 5.04 -1.56 11.74
N ARG A 8 5.75 -2.38 12.51
CA ARG A 8 6.79 -1.90 13.43
C ARG A 8 8.16 -2.05 12.78
N GLY A 9 8.73 -0.91 12.39
CA GLY A 9 10.15 -0.82 12.04
C GLY A 9 11.03 -0.78 13.29
N LEU A 10 12.34 -0.58 13.08
CA LEU A 10 13.33 -0.59 14.16
C LEU A 10 13.08 0.50 15.22
N ARG A 11 12.76 1.72 14.77
CA ARG A 11 12.51 2.89 15.64
C ARG A 11 11.15 3.54 15.40
N THR A 12 10.49 3.22 14.29
CA THR A 12 9.27 3.88 13.85
C THR A 12 8.12 2.88 13.79
N ARG A 13 6.95 3.30 14.27
CA ARG A 13 5.69 2.59 14.07
C ARG A 13 4.95 3.21 12.90
N HIS A 14 4.69 2.43 11.87
CA HIS A 14 3.95 2.85 10.69
C HIS A 14 2.48 2.41 10.85
N PHE A 15 1.55 3.35 10.75
CA PHE A 15 0.13 3.06 10.65
C PHE A 15 -0.24 3.06 9.17
N VAL A 16 -0.69 1.91 8.67
CA VAL A 16 -0.97 1.70 7.25
C VAL A 16 -2.46 1.82 7.01
N PHE A 17 -2.81 2.60 6.00
CA PHE A 17 -4.19 2.85 5.62
C PHE A 17 -4.36 2.59 4.13
N VAL A 18 -5.57 2.17 3.75
CA VAL A 18 -6.00 2.06 2.36
C VAL A 18 -6.90 3.26 2.04
N ALA A 19 -6.66 3.86 0.89
CA ALA A 19 -7.47 4.95 0.36
C ALA A 19 -7.91 4.63 -1.06
N THR A 20 -9.13 5.06 -1.38
CA THR A 20 -9.64 5.02 -2.74
C THR A 20 -9.34 6.35 -3.38
N VAL A 21 -8.75 6.27 -4.56
CA VAL A 21 -8.55 7.42 -5.46
C VAL A 21 -9.51 7.29 -6.62
N ARG A 22 -9.87 8.41 -7.25
CA ARG A 22 -10.69 8.36 -8.47
C ARG A 22 -9.96 7.55 -9.54
N SER A 23 -10.71 6.82 -10.36
CA SER A 23 -10.14 6.00 -11.44
C SER A 23 -9.41 6.82 -12.50
N ASP A 24 -9.76 8.11 -12.65
CA ASP A 24 -9.13 9.08 -13.54
C ASP A 24 -8.05 9.93 -12.85
N ALA A 25 -7.69 9.60 -11.60
CA ALA A 25 -6.64 10.32 -10.90
C ALA A 25 -5.27 10.02 -11.49
N GLU A 26 -4.55 11.07 -11.88
CA GLU A 26 -3.18 10.98 -12.37
C GLU A 26 -2.17 11.25 -11.24
N PRO A 27 -1.08 10.47 -11.13
CA PRO A 27 -0.03 10.72 -10.15
C PRO A 27 0.80 11.93 -10.62
N LYS A 28 0.83 13.00 -9.82
CA LYS A 28 1.57 14.23 -10.15
C LYS A 28 2.61 14.55 -9.07
N PRO A 29 3.92 14.56 -9.39
CA PRO A 29 4.94 14.97 -8.44
C PRO A 29 4.77 16.45 -8.07
N SER A 30 5.07 16.80 -6.82
CA SER A 30 5.00 18.17 -6.31
C SER A 30 5.89 18.31 -5.05
N ASN A 31 6.35 19.54 -4.76
CA ASN A 31 7.21 19.87 -3.62
C ASN A 31 8.42 18.93 -3.47
N GLU A 32 8.49 18.15 -2.39
CA GLU A 32 9.59 17.22 -2.10
C GLU A 32 9.61 15.96 -2.99
N ILE A 33 8.57 15.71 -3.80
CA ILE A 33 8.42 14.47 -4.58
C ILE A 33 9.03 14.64 -5.97
N ALA A 34 10.18 14.00 -6.20
CA ALA A 34 10.87 14.05 -7.49
C ALA A 34 10.16 13.27 -8.62
N ARG A 35 9.54 12.13 -8.31
CA ARG A 35 8.81 11.27 -9.27
C ARG A 35 7.62 10.61 -8.58
N CYS A 36 6.51 10.45 -9.32
CA CYS A 36 5.28 9.82 -8.85
C CYS A 36 4.70 8.94 -9.96
N GLY A 37 4.12 7.79 -9.60
CA GLY A 37 3.53 6.84 -10.54
C GLY A 37 2.62 5.85 -9.84
N TRP A 38 1.64 5.32 -10.58
CA TRP A 38 0.88 4.15 -10.15
C TRP A 38 1.71 2.90 -10.43
N LEU A 39 1.76 2.00 -9.46
CA LEU A 39 2.52 0.76 -9.53
C LEU A 39 1.66 -0.38 -9.04
N GLN A 40 1.78 -1.52 -9.69
CA GLN A 40 1.18 -2.76 -9.20
C GLN A 40 1.94 -3.21 -7.96
N LEU A 41 1.22 -3.81 -7.02
CA LEU A 41 1.79 -4.19 -5.73
C LEU A 41 2.97 -5.17 -5.87
N GLN A 42 2.96 -6.03 -6.89
CA GLN A 42 4.07 -6.94 -7.19
C GLN A 42 5.37 -6.21 -7.61
N GLU A 43 5.27 -5.03 -8.20
CA GLU A 43 6.43 -4.24 -8.63
C GLU A 43 7.12 -3.55 -7.44
N LEU A 44 6.39 -3.33 -6.35
CA LEU A 44 6.89 -2.65 -5.16
C LEU A 44 7.96 -3.46 -4.41
N GLY A 45 7.93 -4.80 -4.50
CA GLY A 45 8.97 -5.65 -3.92
C GLY A 45 10.35 -5.47 -4.57
N GLU A 46 10.35 -5.26 -5.88
CA GLU A 46 11.54 -5.13 -6.72
C GLU A 46 12.11 -3.69 -6.69
N MET A 47 11.30 -2.70 -6.32
CA MET A 47 11.76 -1.30 -6.25
C MET A 47 12.84 -1.07 -5.19
N GLN A 48 13.70 -0.09 -5.45
CA GLN A 48 14.57 0.47 -4.41
C GLN A 48 13.72 1.29 -3.44
N ALA A 49 13.38 0.69 -2.31
CA ALA A 49 12.60 1.30 -1.26
C ALA A 49 13.15 0.91 0.11
N SER A 50 12.75 1.66 1.13
CA SER A 50 13.13 1.37 2.51
C SER A 50 12.63 -0.01 2.95
N VAL A 51 13.33 -0.64 3.91
CA VAL A 51 12.92 -1.94 4.47
C VAL A 51 11.46 -1.93 4.98
N PRO A 52 10.98 -0.90 5.71
CA PRO A 52 9.57 -0.81 6.07
C PRO A 52 8.61 -0.79 4.86
N THR A 53 8.95 -0.05 3.81
CA THR A 53 8.13 0.01 2.59
C THR A 53 7.98 -1.38 1.95
N LYS A 54 9.08 -2.11 1.81
CA LYS A 54 9.08 -3.48 1.26
C LYS A 54 8.30 -4.45 2.15
N GLY A 55 8.50 -4.38 3.47
CA GLY A 55 7.78 -5.23 4.42
C GLY A 55 6.26 -4.99 4.42
N ILE A 56 5.83 -3.73 4.29
CA ILE A 56 4.40 -3.39 4.15
C ILE A 56 3.84 -3.98 2.86
N ALA A 57 4.55 -3.85 1.73
CA ALA A 57 4.15 -4.40 0.45
C ALA A 57 3.99 -5.93 0.52
N GLU A 58 4.94 -6.62 1.16
CA GLU A 58 4.93 -8.06 1.30
C GLU A 58 3.74 -8.56 2.12
N ILE A 59 3.36 -7.86 3.20
CA ILE A 59 2.15 -8.19 3.97
C ILE A 59 0.91 -8.14 3.08
N PHE A 60 0.76 -7.09 2.26
CA PHE A 60 -0.36 -7.00 1.33
C PHE A 60 -0.32 -8.11 0.26
N LEU A 61 0.86 -8.44 -0.28
CA LEU A 61 1.00 -9.54 -1.25
C LEU A 61 0.61 -10.89 -0.64
N ARG A 62 1.01 -11.15 0.60
CA ARG A 62 0.64 -12.37 1.34
C ARG A 62 -0.87 -12.43 1.61
N GLN A 63 -1.50 -11.31 1.97
CA GLN A 63 -2.96 -11.25 2.18
C GLN A 63 -3.76 -11.38 0.87
N ALA A 64 -3.25 -10.86 -0.23
CA ALA A 64 -3.87 -11.04 -1.55
C ALA A 64 -3.82 -12.51 -2.00
N ARG A 65 -2.76 -13.24 -1.63
CA ARG A 65 -2.53 -14.66 -1.98
C ARG A 65 -3.14 -15.65 -1.00
N GLY A 66 -3.23 -15.31 0.30
CA GLY A 66 -3.69 -16.20 1.36
C GLY A 66 -5.08 -15.81 1.88
N GLY A 67 -6.07 -16.68 1.69
CA GLY A 67 -7.46 -16.49 2.11
C GLY A 67 -7.74 -16.56 3.62
N ARG A 68 -6.87 -16.02 4.49
CA ARG A 68 -7.14 -15.90 5.93
C ARG A 68 -6.92 -14.45 6.41
N GLY A 69 -8.03 -13.77 6.65
CA GLY A 69 -8.15 -12.32 6.85
C GLY A 69 -9.09 -11.72 5.79
N ILE A 70 -9.69 -10.55 6.05
CA ILE A 70 -10.49 -9.83 5.03
C ILE A 70 -9.57 -9.66 3.81
N PRO A 71 -9.83 -10.35 2.69
CA PRO A 71 -8.96 -10.29 1.53
C PRO A 71 -8.72 -8.84 1.13
N LEU A 72 -7.51 -8.51 0.65
CA LEU A 72 -7.23 -7.14 0.19
C LEU A 72 -8.27 -6.68 -0.84
N LYS A 73 -8.79 -7.59 -1.68
CA LYS A 73 -9.92 -7.35 -2.58
C LYS A 73 -11.19 -6.87 -1.87
N GLU A 74 -11.50 -7.36 -0.67
CA GLU A 74 -12.65 -6.94 0.13
C GLU A 74 -12.36 -5.61 0.84
N VAL A 75 -11.15 -5.39 1.35
CA VAL A 75 -10.77 -4.07 1.90
C VAL A 75 -10.84 -2.99 0.81
N LEU A 76 -10.37 -3.31 -0.40
CA LEU A 76 -10.45 -2.46 -1.58
C LEU A 76 -11.90 -2.28 -2.05
N ALA A 77 -12.71 -3.35 -2.08
CA ALA A 77 -14.13 -3.27 -2.46
C ALA A 77 -14.94 -2.43 -1.49
N ILE A 78 -14.71 -2.58 -0.18
CA ILE A 78 -15.31 -1.74 0.85
C ILE A 78 -14.83 -0.30 0.65
N ALA A 79 -13.54 -0.06 0.36
CA ALA A 79 -13.00 1.28 0.07
C ALA A 79 -13.61 1.93 -1.18
N ALA A 80 -14.02 1.14 -2.18
CA ALA A 80 -14.64 1.62 -3.41
C ALA A 80 -16.15 1.93 -3.30
N ALA A 81 -16.78 1.63 -2.16
CA ALA A 81 -18.17 1.98 -1.82
C ALA A 81 -18.22 3.22 -0.92
#